data_AF-A0A7K4CJC1-F1
#
_entry.id   AF-A0A7K4CJC1-F1
#
_cell.length_a   1.000
_cell.length_b   1.000
_cell.length_c   1.000
_cell.angle_alpha   90.00
_cell.angle_beta   90.00
_cell.angle_gamma   90.00
#
_symmetry.space_group_name_H-M   'P 1'
#
loop_
_entity.id
_entity.type
_entity.pdbx_description
1 polymer ?
#
loop_
_entity_poly.entity_id
_entity_poly.type
_entity_poly.pdbx_seq_one_letter_code
_entity_poly.pdbx_strand_id
1 'polypeptide(L)'
;MFPEDRLSEYKKKRDFRVTSEPSGDSISSGSQIFVVQKHYARSLHYDLRLEVNGTLKSWAVPKGPSTNPKDKRLAIETEDHPLEYANFEGVIPEGQYGAGTVIVWDAGYYRNITEKDGQRVPLEDALENGHIAIWLEGRKLKGGYALTRTARGWILVKMKDELADASRDILKAEPRSVLSGRTVEEMSAR
;
A
#
# COMPACT_ATOMS: atom_id res chain seq x y z
N MET A 1 20.96 4.78 7.07
CA MET A 1 19.97 4.43 8.11
C MET A 1 19.58 2.98 7.91
N PHE A 2 19.84 2.10 8.89
CA PHE A 2 19.53 0.66 8.79
C PHE A 2 18.02 0.40 8.87
N PRO A 3 17.50 -0.72 8.31
CA PRO A 3 16.07 -1.05 8.33
C PRO A 3 15.44 -1.06 9.74
N GLU A 4 16.18 -1.47 10.77
CA GLU A 4 15.69 -1.46 12.16
C GLU A 4 15.28 -0.08 12.67
N ASP A 5 16.01 0.97 12.27
CA ASP A 5 15.71 2.35 12.66
C ASP A 5 14.40 2.84 12.01
N ARG A 6 14.13 2.39 10.78
CA ARG A 6 12.93 2.74 10.00
C ARG A 6 11.65 2.09 10.56
N LEU A 7 11.76 0.91 11.19
CA LEU A 7 10.63 0.19 11.78
C LEU A 7 10.33 0.57 13.25
N SER A 8 11.10 1.51 13.82
CA SER A 8 10.97 1.90 15.23
C SER A 8 9.54 2.34 15.61
N GLU A 9 8.91 3.19 14.79
CA GLU A 9 7.55 3.66 15.03
C GLU A 9 6.51 2.55 14.85
N TYR A 10 6.69 1.64 13.89
CA TYR A 10 5.84 0.46 13.73
C TYR A 10 5.89 -0.44 14.97
N LYS A 11 7.10 -0.80 15.41
CA LYS A 11 7.30 -1.68 16.57
C LYS A 11 6.73 -1.05 17.86
N LYS A 12 6.84 0.27 18.05
CA LYS A 12 6.25 0.97 19.20
C LYS A 12 4.72 0.93 19.23
N LYS A 13 4.07 0.86 18.06
CA LYS A 13 2.61 0.86 17.94
C LYS A 13 1.99 -0.54 18.02
N ARG A 14 2.77 -1.61 18.21
CA ARG A 14 2.27 -2.99 18.22
C ARG A 14 2.63 -3.72 19.51
N ASP A 15 1.68 -4.49 20.03
CA ASP A 15 1.95 -5.50 21.04
C ASP A 15 1.92 -6.89 20.38
N PHE A 16 3.10 -7.39 19.99
CA PHE A 16 3.26 -8.69 19.32
C PHE A 16 2.91 -9.91 20.18
N ARG A 17 2.58 -9.71 21.47
CA ARG A 17 2.00 -10.77 22.31
C ARG A 17 0.50 -10.92 22.07
N VAL A 18 -0.13 -9.93 21.43
CA VAL A 18 -1.58 -9.85 21.20
C VAL A 18 -1.90 -9.92 19.71
N THR A 19 -1.18 -9.17 18.88
CA THR A 19 -1.40 -9.18 17.42
C THR A 19 -0.64 -10.32 16.74
N SER A 20 -1.22 -10.88 15.67
CA SER A 20 -0.54 -11.82 14.77
C SER A 20 0.23 -11.13 13.64
N GLU A 21 0.35 -9.80 13.68
CA GLU A 21 1.15 -9.03 12.73
C GLU A 21 2.64 -9.36 12.87
N PRO A 22 3.41 -9.35 11.77
CA PRO A 22 4.83 -9.70 11.80
C PRO A 22 5.67 -8.66 12.55
N SER A 23 6.67 -9.13 13.31
CA SER A 23 7.62 -8.27 14.05
C SER A 23 8.63 -7.57 13.14
N GLY A 24 8.91 -8.11 11.95
CA GLY A 24 9.87 -7.54 11.00
C GLY A 24 11.32 -7.93 11.28
N ASP A 25 11.55 -9.17 11.71
CA ASP A 25 12.89 -9.69 12.02
C ASP A 25 13.53 -10.42 10.82
N SER A 26 12.82 -10.56 9.69
CA SER A 26 13.36 -11.18 8.47
C SER A 26 13.87 -10.14 7.48
N ILE A 27 15.01 -10.42 6.87
CA ILE A 27 15.57 -9.59 5.80
C ILE A 27 15.10 -10.20 4.46
N SER A 28 14.29 -9.47 3.71
CA SER A 28 13.86 -9.89 2.36
C SER A 28 14.80 -9.30 1.29
N SER A 29 14.97 -10.04 0.19
CA SER A 29 15.84 -9.66 -0.92
C SER A 29 15.17 -8.63 -1.83
N GLY A 30 15.66 -7.39 -1.77
CA GLY A 30 15.39 -6.19 -2.59
C GLY A 30 14.61 -6.36 -3.90
N SER A 31 13.31 -6.64 -3.81
CA SER A 31 12.43 -6.73 -4.97
C SER A 31 11.44 -5.58 -4.92
N GLN A 32 11.26 -4.81 -5.99
CA GLN A 32 10.34 -3.68 -5.99
C GLN A 32 8.89 -4.18 -5.97
N ILE A 33 8.41 -4.62 -4.82
CA ILE A 33 7.05 -5.12 -4.61
C ILE A 33 6.13 -3.98 -4.19
N PHE A 34 4.87 -4.13 -4.55
CA PHE A 34 3.80 -3.36 -3.95
C PHE A 34 2.71 -4.29 -3.43
N VAL A 35 1.98 -3.78 -2.46
CA VAL A 35 0.78 -4.42 -1.93
C VAL A 35 -0.29 -3.36 -1.73
N VAL A 36 -1.53 -3.75 -1.94
CA VAL A 36 -2.70 -3.00 -1.51
C VAL A 36 -3.50 -3.89 -0.58
N GLN A 37 -3.57 -3.52 0.69
CA GLN A 37 -4.40 -4.21 1.67
C GLN A 37 -5.75 -3.51 1.78
N LYS A 38 -6.85 -4.27 1.77
CA LYS A 38 -8.18 -3.74 2.11
C LYS A 38 -8.37 -3.94 3.61
N HIS A 39 -8.61 -2.85 4.32
CA HIS A 39 -8.64 -2.83 5.77
C HIS A 39 -10.00 -2.32 6.27
N TYR A 40 -10.76 -3.23 6.87
CA TYR A 40 -12.02 -2.92 7.55
C TYR A 40 -11.76 -2.66 9.05
N ALA A 41 -11.31 -1.44 9.35
CA ALA A 41 -11.14 -0.92 10.70
C ALA A 41 -12.40 -0.14 11.14
N ARG A 42 -12.24 0.95 11.90
CA ARG A 42 -13.33 1.91 12.20
C ARG A 42 -14.03 2.42 10.93
N SER A 43 -13.27 2.57 9.86
CA SER A 43 -13.76 2.84 8.52
C SER A 43 -13.02 1.95 7.52
N LEU A 44 -13.71 1.56 6.46
CA LEU A 44 -13.10 0.86 5.35
C LEU A 44 -12.12 1.80 4.64
N HIS A 45 -10.88 1.33 4.46
CA HIS A 45 -9.86 1.99 3.66
C HIS A 45 -8.95 0.94 2.99
N TYR A 46 -8.02 1.42 2.17
CA TYR A 46 -7.02 0.58 1.52
C TYR A 46 -5.63 1.10 1.83
N ASP A 47 -4.75 0.24 2.32
CA ASP A 47 -3.36 0.59 2.57
C ASP A 47 -2.52 0.23 1.34
N LEU A 48 -2.06 1.25 0.60
CA LEU A 48 -1.08 1.09 -0.48
C LEU A 48 0.31 1.10 0.13
N ARG A 49 1.13 0.11 -0.20
CA ARG A 49 2.50 0.03 0.27
C ARG A 49 3.48 -0.31 -0.85
N LEU A 50 4.65 0.31 -0.80
CA LEU A 50 5.74 0.11 -1.75
C LEU A 50 6.99 -0.29 -0.98
N GLU A 51 7.67 -1.35 -1.41
CA GLU A 51 9.00 -1.65 -0.88
C GLU A 51 9.99 -0.57 -1.31
N VAL A 52 10.61 0.11 -0.33
CA VAL A 52 11.66 1.10 -0.54
C VAL A 52 12.73 0.91 0.54
N ASN A 53 13.95 0.57 0.12
CA ASN A 53 15.12 0.43 1.01
C ASN A 53 14.86 -0.50 2.23
N GLY A 54 14.21 -1.63 1.97
CA GLY A 54 14.02 -2.70 2.96
C GLY A 54 12.82 -2.51 3.90
N THR A 55 11.98 -1.50 3.68
CA THR A 55 10.69 -1.33 4.38
C THR A 55 9.56 -1.05 3.40
N LEU A 56 8.32 -1.21 3.86
CA LEU A 56 7.12 -0.86 3.11
C LEU A 56 6.68 0.58 3.44
N LYS A 57 7.04 1.53 2.57
CA LYS A 57 6.48 2.89 2.60
C LYS A 57 4.98 2.81 2.35
N SER A 58 4.19 3.38 3.26
CA SER A 58 2.76 3.05 3.36
C SER A 58 1.87 4.29 3.36
N TRP A 59 0.71 4.17 2.71
CA TRP A 59 -0.34 5.19 2.70
C TRP A 59 -1.71 4.57 2.87
N ALA A 60 -2.49 5.09 3.81
CA ALA A 60 -3.92 4.81 3.91
C ALA A 60 -4.68 5.63 2.84
N VAL A 61 -5.45 4.94 2.00
CA VAL A 61 -6.26 5.50 0.90
C VAL A 61 -7.74 5.27 1.23
N PRO A 62 -8.44 6.23 1.87
CA PRO A 62 -9.78 5.99 2.41
C PRO A 62 -10.82 5.54 1.39
N LYS A 63 -10.73 6.06 0.15
CA LYS A 63 -11.63 5.68 -0.94
C LYS A 63 -11.07 4.54 -1.82
N GLY A 64 -9.89 4.02 -1.50
CA GLY A 64 -9.16 3.07 -2.35
C GLY A 64 -8.62 3.66 -3.66
N PRO A 65 -7.78 2.88 -4.37
CA PRO A 65 -7.26 3.24 -5.69
C PRO A 65 -8.38 3.31 -6.74
N SER A 66 -8.10 3.97 -7.86
CA SER A 66 -9.01 4.06 -9.00
C SER A 66 -8.27 3.77 -10.30
N THR A 67 -8.95 3.18 -11.26
CA THR A 67 -8.48 3.01 -12.64
C THR A 67 -8.83 4.20 -13.53
N ASN A 68 -9.54 5.21 -13.02
CA ASN A 68 -9.91 6.42 -13.73
C ASN A 68 -8.87 7.54 -13.52
N PRO A 69 -8.21 8.05 -14.57
CA PRO A 69 -7.22 9.13 -14.44
C PRO A 69 -7.76 10.47 -13.93
N LYS A 70 -9.09 10.66 -13.93
CA LYS A 70 -9.73 11.87 -13.41
C LYS A 70 -9.94 11.83 -11.90
N ASP A 71 -9.85 10.64 -11.29
CA ASP A 71 -10.06 10.49 -9.86
C ASP A 71 -8.80 10.90 -9.09
N LYS A 72 -8.98 11.81 -8.13
CA LYS A 72 -7.95 12.20 -7.17
C LYS A 72 -8.24 11.52 -5.84
N ARG A 73 -7.40 10.54 -5.45
CA ARG A 73 -7.58 9.77 -4.21
C ARG A 73 -6.65 10.32 -3.14
N LEU A 74 -7.20 10.76 -2.01
CA LEU A 74 -6.39 11.10 -0.84
C LEU A 74 -5.63 9.86 -0.37
N ALA A 75 -4.33 10.02 -0.14
CA ALA A 75 -3.42 9.02 0.39
C ALA A 75 -2.69 9.63 1.61
N ILE A 76 -2.90 9.07 2.78
CA ILE A 76 -2.37 9.59 4.05
C ILE A 76 -1.18 8.72 4.40
N GLU A 77 0.01 9.32 4.46
CA GLU A 77 1.24 8.61 4.82
C GLU A 77 1.13 8.05 6.26
N THR A 78 1.47 6.78 6.43
CA THR A 78 1.49 6.07 7.72
C THR A 78 2.90 5.60 8.04
N GLU A 79 3.10 4.95 9.18
CA GLU A 79 4.40 4.33 9.50
C GLU A 79 4.86 3.32 8.44
N ASP A 80 6.17 3.18 8.29
CA ASP A 80 6.78 2.11 7.51
C ASP A 80 6.36 0.75 8.10
N HIS A 81 6.12 -0.24 7.24
CA HIS A 81 5.81 -1.60 7.68
C HIS A 81 6.95 -2.56 7.31
N PRO A 82 7.12 -3.67 8.05
CA PRO A 82 8.08 -4.70 7.67
C PRO A 82 7.67 -5.40 6.38
N LEU A 83 8.62 -5.96 5.63
CA LEU A 83 8.35 -6.55 4.31
C LEU A 83 7.42 -7.75 4.40
N GLU A 84 7.49 -8.53 5.49
CA GLU A 84 6.59 -9.65 5.77
C GLU A 84 5.13 -9.22 5.88
N TYR A 85 4.88 -7.95 6.22
CA TYR A 85 3.53 -7.39 6.30
C TYR A 85 2.82 -7.39 4.95
N ALA A 86 3.55 -7.46 3.83
CA ALA A 86 2.96 -7.53 2.50
C ALA A 86 2.08 -8.78 2.29
N ASN A 87 2.31 -9.84 3.08
CA ASN A 87 1.54 -11.08 3.01
C ASN A 87 0.54 -11.23 4.17
N PHE A 88 0.40 -10.22 5.03
CA PHE A 88 -0.47 -10.31 6.19
C PHE A 88 -1.96 -10.24 5.78
N GLU A 89 -2.71 -11.28 6.18
CA GLU A 89 -4.17 -11.33 6.18
C GLU A 89 -4.66 -11.84 7.54
N GLY A 90 -5.69 -11.21 8.11
CA GLY A 90 -6.23 -11.63 9.39
C GLY A 90 -7.03 -10.55 10.10
N VAL A 91 -7.29 -10.78 11.39
CA VAL A 91 -7.99 -9.85 12.27
C VAL A 91 -6.98 -9.28 13.27
N ILE A 92 -6.83 -7.96 13.25
CA ILE A 92 -6.08 -7.20 14.26
C ILE A 92 -7.03 -7.00 15.45
N PRO A 93 -6.71 -7.51 16.66
CA PRO A 93 -7.63 -7.50 17.80
C PRO A 93 -8.07 -6.10 18.22
N GLU A 94 -9.27 -6.00 18.80
CA GLU A 94 -9.76 -4.74 19.38
C GLU A 94 -8.79 -4.19 20.44
N GLY A 95 -8.69 -2.86 20.50
CA GLY A 95 -7.74 -2.17 21.38
C GLY A 95 -6.30 -2.09 20.85
N GLN A 96 -5.96 -2.85 19.80
CA GLN A 96 -4.69 -2.69 19.09
C GLN A 96 -4.76 -1.52 18.08
N TYR A 97 -3.61 -0.93 17.78
CA TYR A 97 -3.52 0.06 16.71
C TYR A 97 -3.81 -0.62 15.36
N GLY A 98 -4.74 -0.07 14.59
CA GLY A 98 -5.20 -0.70 13.36
C GLY A 98 -6.16 -1.87 13.59
N ALA A 99 -6.84 -1.95 14.75
CA ALA A 99 -7.88 -2.95 14.99
C ALA A 99 -8.89 -3.01 13.83
N GLY A 100 -9.15 -4.23 13.35
CA GLY A 100 -9.95 -4.45 12.14
C GLY A 100 -9.54 -5.70 11.39
N THR A 101 -10.23 -5.97 10.29
CA THR A 101 -9.91 -7.11 9.42
C THR A 101 -9.14 -6.64 8.20
N VAL A 102 -8.04 -7.33 7.88
CA VAL A 102 -7.13 -7.02 6.78
C VAL A 102 -7.11 -8.19 5.79
N ILE A 103 -7.22 -7.87 4.50
CA ILE A 103 -6.92 -8.79 3.40
C ILE A 103 -5.93 -8.16 2.43
N VAL A 104 -5.14 -8.98 1.74
CA VAL A 104 -4.27 -8.55 0.64
C VAL A 104 -5.13 -8.45 -0.61
N TRP A 105 -5.61 -7.24 -0.90
CA TRP A 105 -6.53 -6.96 -1.99
C TRP A 105 -5.84 -6.95 -3.36
N ASP A 106 -4.61 -6.48 -3.46
CA ASP A 106 -3.77 -6.64 -4.66
C ASP A 106 -2.29 -6.75 -4.26
N ALA A 107 -1.49 -7.37 -5.11
CA ALA A 107 -0.06 -7.53 -4.92
C ALA A 107 0.63 -7.75 -6.25
N GLY A 108 1.88 -7.32 -6.34
CA GLY A 108 2.72 -7.54 -7.50
C GLY A 108 4.04 -6.77 -7.40
N TYR A 109 4.65 -6.55 -8.56
CA TYR A 109 5.84 -5.72 -8.67
C TYR A 109 5.49 -4.32 -9.14
N TYR A 110 6.37 -3.37 -8.89
CA TYR A 110 6.30 -2.05 -9.48
C TYR A 110 7.64 -1.67 -10.09
N ARG A 111 7.62 -0.77 -11.07
CA ARG A 111 8.81 -0.13 -11.62
C ARG A 111 8.77 1.34 -11.30
N ASN A 112 9.85 1.91 -10.77
CA ASN A 112 9.97 3.35 -10.63
C ASN A 112 10.06 3.99 -12.03
N ILE A 113 9.10 4.85 -12.36
CA ILE A 113 9.06 5.63 -13.60
C ILE A 113 9.17 7.14 -13.34
N THR A 114 9.56 7.54 -12.13
CA THR A 114 9.72 8.95 -11.76
C THR A 114 10.87 9.57 -12.54
N GLU A 115 10.60 10.69 -13.21
CA GLU A 115 11.60 11.42 -13.98
C GLU A 115 11.56 12.91 -13.64
N LYS A 116 12.74 13.53 -13.64
CA LYS A 116 12.95 14.97 -13.54
C LYS A 116 14.00 15.36 -14.56
N ASP A 117 13.68 16.34 -15.40
CA ASP A 117 14.57 16.84 -16.47
C ASP A 117 15.12 15.71 -17.38
N GLY A 118 14.28 14.70 -17.67
CA GLY A 118 14.62 13.57 -18.52
C GLY A 118 15.48 12.48 -17.86
N GLN A 119 15.74 12.58 -16.55
CA GLN A 119 16.53 11.60 -15.81
C GLN A 119 15.68 10.87 -14.76
N ARG A 120 15.94 9.57 -14.57
CA ARG A 120 15.30 8.75 -13.53
C ARG A 120 15.71 9.29 -12.15
N VAL A 121 14.73 9.62 -11.33
CA VAL A 121 14.95 10.02 -9.93
C VAL A 121 14.88 8.76 -9.05
N PRO A 122 15.88 8.48 -8.20
CA PRO A 122 15.78 7.41 -7.19
C PRO A 122 14.50 7.55 -6.37
N LEU A 123 13.86 6.44 -6.02
CA LEU A 123 12.53 6.51 -5.40
C LEU A 123 12.54 7.17 -4.02
N GLU A 124 13.64 7.04 -3.26
CA GLU A 124 13.83 7.72 -1.98
C GLU A 124 13.86 9.25 -2.16
N ASP A 125 14.69 9.75 -3.07
CA ASP A 125 14.74 11.18 -3.41
C ASP A 125 13.38 11.67 -3.93
N ALA A 126 12.69 10.86 -4.74
CA ALA A 126 11.38 11.20 -5.28
C ALA A 126 10.30 11.30 -4.18
N LEU A 127 10.38 10.43 -3.17
CA LEU A 127 9.54 10.52 -1.97
C LEU A 127 9.83 11.82 -1.22
N GLU A 128 11.10 12.14 -0.94
CA GLU A 128 11.48 13.39 -0.26
C GLU A 128 11.01 14.63 -1.03
N ASN A 129 11.17 14.63 -2.35
CA ASN A 129 10.69 15.68 -3.25
C ASN A 129 9.15 15.77 -3.33
N GLY A 130 8.43 14.79 -2.78
CA GLY A 130 6.98 14.80 -2.71
C GLY A 130 6.28 14.43 -4.02
N HIS A 131 6.97 13.78 -4.96
CA HIS A 131 6.35 13.28 -6.18
C HIS A 131 6.99 11.97 -6.63
N ILE A 132 6.19 10.92 -6.72
CA ILE A 132 6.59 9.64 -7.30
C ILE A 132 5.65 9.25 -8.43
N ALA A 133 6.20 8.63 -9.47
CA ALA A 133 5.47 7.94 -10.51
C ALA A 133 5.98 6.50 -10.60
N ILE A 134 5.06 5.55 -10.56
CA ILE A 134 5.35 4.12 -10.58
C ILE A 134 4.48 3.41 -11.60
N TRP A 135 5.02 2.37 -12.23
CA TRP A 135 4.27 1.45 -13.06
C TRP A 135 3.95 0.20 -12.26
N LEU A 136 2.67 -0.07 -12.01
CA LEU A 136 2.21 -1.24 -11.26
C LEU A 136 2.03 -2.44 -12.19
N GLU A 137 2.46 -3.60 -11.72
CA GLU A 137 2.34 -4.91 -12.36
C GLU A 137 1.64 -5.88 -11.40
N GLY A 138 0.45 -5.46 -10.95
CA GLY A 138 -0.40 -6.23 -10.05
C GLY A 138 -1.28 -7.24 -10.75
N ARG A 139 -2.04 -7.97 -9.94
CA ARG A 139 -3.14 -8.80 -10.43
C ARG A 139 -4.31 -7.89 -10.84
N LYS A 140 -4.58 -6.83 -10.08
CA LYS A 140 -5.70 -5.91 -10.31
C LYS A 140 -5.26 -4.56 -10.88
N LEU A 141 -4.36 -3.88 -10.19
CA LEU A 141 -3.86 -2.58 -10.59
C LEU A 141 -2.69 -2.77 -11.56
N LYS A 142 -2.84 -2.20 -12.74
CA LYS A 142 -1.81 -2.21 -13.78
C LYS A 142 -1.62 -0.81 -14.39
N GLY A 143 -0.43 -0.54 -14.89
CA GLY A 143 -0.10 0.72 -15.54
C GLY A 143 0.44 1.79 -14.59
N GLY A 144 0.56 3.02 -15.07
CA GLY A 144 1.13 4.13 -14.35
C GLY A 144 0.22 4.69 -13.27
N TYR A 145 0.79 4.98 -12.10
CA TYR A 145 0.19 5.71 -10.99
C TYR A 145 1.17 6.76 -10.47
N ALA A 146 0.65 7.90 -10.04
CA ALA A 146 1.42 8.96 -9.42
C ALA A 146 0.91 9.26 -8.01
N LEU A 147 1.84 9.52 -7.09
CA LEU A 147 1.58 10.05 -5.75
C LEU A 147 2.25 11.42 -5.66
N THR A 148 1.46 12.45 -5.37
CA THR A 148 1.96 13.83 -5.19
C THR A 148 1.59 14.36 -3.82
N ARG A 149 2.58 14.83 -3.06
CA ARG A 149 2.42 15.41 -1.73
C ARG A 149 1.81 16.81 -1.85
N THR A 150 0.85 17.10 -0.99
CA THR A 150 0.18 18.40 -0.86
C THR A 150 0.17 18.81 0.61
N ALA A 151 -0.28 20.03 0.90
CA ALA A 151 -0.45 20.51 2.28
C ALA A 151 -1.43 19.66 3.14
N ARG A 152 -2.28 18.83 2.50
CA ARG A 152 -3.30 18.01 3.19
C ARG A 152 -2.99 16.50 3.16
N GLY A 153 -1.78 16.12 2.76
CA GLY A 153 -1.38 14.72 2.52
C GLY A 153 -1.08 14.45 1.06
N TRP A 154 -0.95 13.17 0.69
CA TRP A 154 -0.64 12.77 -0.68
C TRP A 154 -1.91 12.58 -1.50
N ILE A 155 -1.78 12.71 -2.81
CA ILE A 155 -2.83 12.41 -3.78
C ILE A 155 -2.34 11.31 -4.71
N LEU A 156 -3.02 10.18 -4.70
CA LEU A 156 -2.85 9.07 -5.63
C LEU A 156 -3.74 9.31 -6.87
N VAL A 157 -3.15 9.20 -8.05
CA VAL A 157 -3.83 9.38 -9.35
C VAL A 157 -3.37 8.30 -10.31
N LYS A 158 -4.32 7.68 -11.03
CA LYS A 158 -4.02 6.82 -12.17
C LYS A 158 -3.48 7.67 -13.32
N MET A 159 -2.34 7.32 -13.89
CA MET A 159 -1.83 8.00 -15.08
C MET A 159 -2.68 7.64 -16.30
N LYS A 160 -2.78 8.58 -17.24
CA LYS A 160 -3.42 8.33 -18.54
C LYS A 160 -2.50 7.48 -19.39
N ASP A 161 -2.82 6.20 -19.51
CA ASP A 161 -2.15 5.21 -20.35
C ASP A 161 -3.19 4.22 -20.90
N GLU A 162 -2.73 3.22 -21.66
CA GLU A 162 -3.56 2.22 -22.32
C GLU A 162 -4.31 1.30 -21.34
N LEU A 163 -3.91 1.25 -20.07
CA LEU A 163 -4.50 0.42 -19.02
C LEU A 163 -5.45 1.21 -18.11
N ALA A 164 -5.64 2.51 -18.38
CA ALA A 164 -6.63 3.32 -17.69
C ALA A 164 -8.05 2.94 -18.12
N ASP A 165 -8.93 2.76 -17.14
CA ASP A 165 -10.33 2.39 -17.36
C ASP A 165 -11.23 3.25 -16.45
N ALA A 166 -11.87 4.24 -17.06
CA ALA A 166 -12.80 5.14 -16.37
C ALA A 166 -14.21 4.56 -16.23
N SER A 167 -14.53 3.47 -16.93
CA SER A 167 -15.85 2.84 -16.90
C SER A 167 -16.01 1.84 -15.75
N ARG A 168 -14.88 1.40 -15.18
CA ARG A 168 -14.83 0.32 -14.20
C ARG A 168 -14.58 0.84 -12.78
N ASP A 169 -15.47 0.44 -11.87
CA ASP A 169 -15.23 0.53 -10.43
C ASP A 169 -14.48 -0.73 -9.97
N ILE A 170 -13.14 -0.69 -10.00
CA ILE A 170 -12.29 -1.84 -9.70
C ILE A 170 -12.51 -2.41 -8.29
N LEU A 171 -12.87 -1.55 -7.33
CA LEU A 171 -13.06 -1.95 -5.93
C LEU A 171 -14.31 -2.81 -5.76
N LYS A 172 -15.36 -2.54 -6.55
CA LYS A 172 -16.57 -3.38 -6.62
C LYS A 172 -16.40 -4.59 -7.52
N ALA A 173 -15.71 -4.44 -8.64
CA ALA A 173 -15.54 -5.52 -9.61
C ALA A 173 -14.66 -6.65 -9.06
N GLU A 174 -13.66 -6.32 -8.25
CA GLU A 174 -12.69 -7.30 -7.72
C GLU A 174 -12.50 -7.15 -6.19
N PRO A 175 -13.49 -7.50 -5.35
CA PRO A 175 -13.45 -7.19 -3.91
C PRO A 175 -12.62 -8.18 -3.07
N ARG A 176 -12.23 -9.32 -3.64
CA ARG A 176 -11.62 -10.47 -2.93
C ARG A 176 -10.10 -10.37 -2.81
N SER A 177 -9.54 -11.05 -1.83
CA SER A 177 -8.10 -11.24 -1.66
C SER A 177 -7.46 -11.90 -2.88
N VAL A 178 -6.26 -11.48 -3.23
CA VAL A 178 -5.44 -12.17 -4.24
C VAL A 178 -4.67 -13.38 -3.69
N LEU A 179 -4.58 -13.53 -2.37
CA LEU A 179 -3.90 -14.64 -1.70
C LEU A 179 -4.88 -15.75 -1.34
N SER A 180 -5.90 -15.42 -0.54
CA SER A 180 -6.87 -16.40 -0.03
C SER A 180 -8.15 -16.51 -0.85
N GLY A 181 -8.40 -15.56 -1.77
CA GLY A 181 -9.66 -15.47 -2.49
C GLY A 181 -10.85 -14.99 -1.64
N ARG A 182 -10.63 -14.65 -0.36
CA ARG A 182 -11.68 -14.24 0.59
C ARG A 182 -12.01 -12.76 0.51
N THR A 183 -13.25 -12.41 0.82
CA THR A 183 -13.65 -11.03 1.14
C THR A 183 -13.25 -10.67 2.57
N VAL A 184 -13.36 -9.39 2.92
CA VAL A 184 -13.03 -8.93 4.29
C VAL A 184 -14.06 -9.44 5.29
N GLU A 185 -15.32 -9.57 4.87
CA GLU A 185 -16.41 -10.13 5.66
C GLU A 185 -16.20 -11.63 5.92
N GLU A 186 -15.81 -12.40 4.90
CA GLU A 186 -15.44 -13.83 5.04
C GLU A 186 -14.20 -14.03 5.92
N MET A 187 -13.26 -13.07 5.92
CA MET A 187 -12.07 -13.12 6.80
C MET A 187 -12.42 -12.80 8.25
N SER A 188 -13.36 -11.89 8.48
CA SER A 188 -13.79 -11.48 9.83
C SER A 188 -14.61 -12.54 10.55
N ALA A 189 -15.32 -13.41 9.83
CA ALA A 189 -16.16 -14.47 10.39
C ALA A 189 -15.38 -15.70 10.90
N ARG A 190 -14.07 -15.55 11.15
CA ARG A 190 -13.15 -16.64 11.50
C ARG A 190 -12.96 -16.78 13.00
#